data_AF-A0A8J3FQV4-F1
#
_entry.id   AF-A0A8J3FQV4-F1
#
_cell.length_a   1.000
_cell.length_b   1.000
_cell.length_c   1.000
_cell.angle_alpha   90.00
_cell.angle_beta   90.00
_cell.angle_gamma   90.00
#
_symmetry.space_group_name_H-M   'P 1'
#
loop_
_entity.id
_entity.type
_entity.pdbx_description
1 polymer ?
#
loop_
_entity_poly.entity_id
_entity_poly.type
_entity_poly.pdbx_seq_one_letter_code
_entity_poly.pdbx_strand_id
1 'polypeptide(L)'
;MTPTGNTPRCWTSPPPGPPPAVLRRDAETMIAALTTQTAPVVAAMGWAEDEIAAASRRHPGQADTLYHTFALLQPRAIGAGMGTAFVYRAHARELLERAAAGTDLRPASAAELCLALAETSLRAPLHGPATGLYLRAWQAAFPDHPLTAGHTGPLASYEQLYRPRIDELEADLRHRLRDPGRQAGDIDCAGRHHGHRVACRYARH
;
A
#
# COMPACT_ATOMS: atom_id res chain seq x y z
N MET A 1 18.04 47.95 -73.47
CA MET A 1 17.36 46.65 -73.40
C MET A 1 17.91 45.87 -72.21
N THR A 2 17.21 45.97 -71.09
CA THR A 2 17.21 45.01 -69.96
C THR A 2 15.82 44.35 -69.97
N PRO A 3 15.58 43.14 -69.42
CA PRO A 3 16.16 42.69 -68.15
C PRO A 3 16.64 41.24 -68.09
N THR A 4 17.67 41.03 -67.28
CA THR A 4 18.07 39.75 -66.68
C THR A 4 17.05 39.36 -65.60
N GLY A 5 16.42 38.19 -65.77
CA GLY A 5 15.46 37.63 -64.82
C GLY A 5 16.12 37.24 -63.51
N ASN A 6 15.63 37.82 -62.41
CA ASN A 6 16.01 37.51 -61.04
C ASN A 6 14.97 36.52 -60.48
N THR A 7 15.32 35.24 -60.36
CA THR A 7 14.47 34.23 -59.71
C THR A 7 14.62 34.33 -58.19
N PRO A 8 13.53 34.47 -57.41
CA PRO A 8 13.62 34.50 -55.96
C PRO A 8 13.98 33.11 -55.44
N ARG A 9 15.10 33.01 -54.70
CA ARG A 9 15.42 31.81 -53.92
C ARG A 9 14.46 31.73 -52.74
N CYS A 10 13.49 30.81 -52.79
CA CYS A 10 12.71 30.42 -51.63
C CYS A 10 13.65 29.81 -50.58
N TRP A 11 13.83 30.48 -49.45
CA TRP A 11 14.45 29.92 -48.27
C TRP A 11 13.44 29.01 -47.58
N THR A 12 13.36 27.75 -47.96
CA THR A 12 12.72 26.74 -47.11
C THR A 12 13.72 26.35 -46.04
N SER A 13 13.54 26.86 -44.83
CA SER A 13 14.24 26.32 -43.65
C SER A 13 13.98 24.82 -43.56
N PRO A 14 15.01 23.99 -43.37
CA PRO A 14 14.80 22.57 -43.13
C PRO A 14 13.97 22.38 -41.85
N PRO A 15 13.11 21.35 -41.77
CA PRO A 15 12.40 21.04 -40.54
C PRO A 15 13.41 20.81 -39.40
N PRO A 16 13.07 21.18 -38.15
CA PRO A 16 13.96 20.94 -37.02
C PRO A 16 14.35 19.46 -36.99
N GLY A 17 15.66 19.21 -37.06
CA GLY A 17 16.19 17.85 -36.95
C GLY A 17 15.81 17.23 -35.60
N PRO A 18 15.79 15.89 -35.51
CA PRO A 18 15.56 15.24 -34.22
C PRO A 18 16.57 15.76 -33.19
N PRO A 19 16.16 15.89 -31.90
CA PRO A 19 17.06 16.37 -30.86
C PRO A 19 18.34 15.52 -30.83
N PRO A 20 19.50 16.13 -30.53
CA PRO A 20 20.78 15.42 -30.55
C PRO A 20 20.73 14.25 -29.57
N ALA A 21 21.35 13.13 -29.95
CA ALA A 21 21.26 11.84 -29.25
C ALA A 21 21.66 11.89 -27.76
N VAL A 22 22.42 12.89 -27.33
CA VAL A 22 22.83 13.13 -25.94
C VAL A 22 21.62 13.52 -25.07
N LEU A 23 20.79 14.48 -25.52
CA LEU A 23 19.57 14.90 -24.81
C LEU A 23 18.54 13.76 -24.67
N ARG A 24 18.50 12.85 -25.66
CA ARG A 24 17.61 11.68 -25.65
C ARG A 24 18.05 10.62 -24.64
N ARG A 25 19.36 10.36 -24.51
CA ARG A 25 19.90 9.44 -23.49
C ARG A 25 19.65 9.93 -22.07
N ASP A 26 19.75 11.24 -21.84
CA ASP A 26 19.48 11.83 -20.53
C ASP A 26 17.99 11.69 -20.15
N ALA A 27 17.07 11.93 -21.08
CA ALA A 27 15.64 11.74 -20.86
C ALA A 27 15.25 10.27 -20.65
N GLU A 28 15.78 9.34 -21.46
CA GLU A 28 15.53 7.90 -21.31
C GLU A 28 16.06 7.38 -19.95
N THR A 29 17.23 7.86 -19.51
CA THR A 29 17.80 7.52 -18.19
C THR A 29 16.95 8.07 -17.06
N MET A 30 16.48 9.31 -17.16
CA MET A 30 15.58 9.90 -16.15
C MET A 30 14.24 9.15 -16.06
N ILE A 31 13.65 8.77 -17.20
CA ILE A 31 12.40 8.00 -17.23
C ILE A 31 12.61 6.62 -16.62
N ALA A 32 13.71 5.92 -16.96
CA ALA A 32 14.02 4.62 -16.39
C ALA A 32 14.25 4.70 -14.87
N ALA A 33 14.97 5.72 -14.41
CA ALA A 33 15.20 5.95 -12.99
C ALA A 33 13.91 6.26 -12.23
N LEU A 34 13.03 7.10 -12.80
CA LEU A 34 11.72 7.40 -12.22
C LEU A 34 10.84 6.16 -12.18
N THR A 35 10.76 5.41 -13.28
CA THR A 35 9.98 4.16 -13.36
C THR A 35 10.42 3.17 -12.28
N THR A 36 11.73 3.00 -12.11
CA THR A 36 12.30 2.13 -11.08
C THR A 36 11.93 2.60 -9.67
N GLN A 37 11.98 3.91 -9.41
CA GLN A 37 11.61 4.48 -8.11
C GLN A 37 10.11 4.35 -7.82
N THR A 38 9.25 4.47 -8.84
CA THR A 38 7.79 4.42 -8.67
C THR A 38 7.19 3.01 -8.74
N ALA A 39 7.91 2.04 -9.32
CA ALA A 39 7.40 0.69 -9.53
C ALA A 39 6.82 0.03 -8.26
N PRO A 40 7.44 0.14 -7.07
CA PRO A 40 6.85 -0.42 -5.85
C PRO A 40 5.51 0.22 -5.46
N VAL A 41 5.38 1.54 -5.67
CA VAL A 41 4.14 2.29 -5.38
C VAL A 41 3.04 1.86 -6.35
N VAL A 42 3.34 1.77 -7.65
CA VAL A 42 2.39 1.31 -8.66
C VAL A 42 1.94 -0.13 -8.40
N ALA A 43 2.86 -1.02 -8.00
CA ALA A 43 2.52 -2.38 -7.61
C ALA A 43 1.57 -2.42 -6.40
N ALA A 44 1.85 -1.62 -5.36
CA ALA A 44 0.99 -1.52 -4.19
C ALA A 44 -0.41 -0.98 -4.54
N MET A 45 -0.52 -0.03 -5.47
CA MET A 45 -1.82 0.46 -5.95
C MET A 45 -2.65 -0.67 -6.58
N GLY A 46 -2.04 -1.48 -7.46
CA GLY A 46 -2.72 -2.62 -8.06
C GLY A 46 -3.16 -3.65 -7.01
N TRP A 47 -2.30 -3.94 -6.03
CA TRP A 47 -2.67 -4.83 -4.93
C TRP A 47 -3.82 -4.27 -4.06
N ALA A 48 -3.85 -2.95 -3.85
CA ALA A 48 -4.91 -2.29 -3.11
C ALA A 48 -6.26 -2.41 -3.83
N GLU A 49 -6.28 -2.17 -5.14
CA GLU A 49 -7.48 -2.33 -5.98
C GLU A 49 -7.99 -3.77 -5.95
N ASP A 50 -7.09 -4.75 -6.08
CA ASP A 50 -7.43 -6.17 -5.98
C ASP A 50 -8.07 -6.53 -4.63
N GLU A 51 -7.48 -6.07 -3.52
CA GLU A 51 -8.01 -6.34 -2.18
C GLU A 51 -9.32 -5.59 -1.93
N ILE A 52 -9.50 -4.36 -2.43
CA ILE A 52 -10.78 -3.63 -2.39
C ILE A 52 -11.86 -4.39 -3.16
N ALA A 53 -11.54 -4.88 -4.35
CA ALA A 53 -12.47 -5.67 -5.15
C ALA A 53 -12.84 -6.97 -4.41
N ALA A 54 -11.86 -7.65 -3.81
CA ALA A 54 -12.09 -8.85 -3.01
C ALA A 54 -12.93 -8.58 -1.76
N ALA A 55 -12.65 -7.50 -1.03
CA ALA A 55 -13.43 -7.09 0.13
C ALA A 55 -14.86 -6.69 -0.25
N SER A 56 -15.04 -5.98 -1.36
CA SER A 56 -16.37 -5.60 -1.86
C SER A 56 -17.24 -6.80 -2.23
N ARG A 57 -16.63 -7.89 -2.73
CA ARG A 57 -17.34 -9.16 -2.96
C ARG A 57 -17.76 -9.84 -1.65
N ARG A 58 -16.93 -9.75 -0.61
CA ARG A 58 -17.23 -10.34 0.72
C ARG A 58 -18.22 -9.48 1.52
N HIS A 59 -18.23 -8.18 1.30
CA HIS A 59 -19.04 -7.18 1.99
C HIS A 59 -19.80 -6.28 1.00
N PRO A 60 -20.76 -6.80 0.24
CA PRO A 60 -21.42 -6.05 -0.83
C PRO A 60 -22.15 -4.79 -0.32
N GLY A 61 -22.74 -4.84 0.88
CA GLY A 61 -23.35 -3.66 1.51
C GLY A 61 -22.36 -2.57 1.90
N GLN A 62 -21.06 -2.87 1.92
CA GLN A 62 -19.99 -1.94 2.26
C GLN A 62 -19.12 -1.53 1.07
N ALA A 63 -19.48 -1.92 -0.16
CA ALA A 63 -18.69 -1.67 -1.36
C ALA A 63 -18.31 -0.19 -1.55
N ASP A 64 -19.22 0.75 -1.29
CA ASP A 64 -18.93 2.18 -1.38
C ASP A 64 -17.86 2.63 -0.37
N THR A 65 -17.97 2.22 0.88
CA THR A 65 -16.99 2.55 1.93
C THR A 65 -15.63 1.96 1.59
N LEU A 66 -15.61 0.71 1.12
CA LEU A 66 -14.37 0.02 0.75
C LEU A 66 -13.69 0.69 -0.45
N TYR A 67 -14.45 1.12 -1.46
CA TYR A 67 -13.91 1.91 -2.58
C TYR A 67 -13.21 3.19 -2.10
N HIS A 68 -13.85 3.93 -1.19
CA HIS A 68 -13.30 5.17 -0.64
C HIS A 68 -12.19 4.95 0.40
N THR A 69 -11.85 3.71 0.74
CA THR A 69 -10.76 3.39 1.66
C THR A 69 -9.39 3.37 0.97
N PHE A 70 -9.32 3.39 -0.38
CA PHE A 70 -8.07 3.29 -1.14
C PHE A 70 -6.93 4.18 -0.63
N ALA A 71 -7.21 5.47 -0.39
CA ALA A 71 -6.21 6.42 0.10
C ALA A 71 -5.71 6.10 1.53
N LEU A 72 -6.47 5.34 2.31
CA LEU A 72 -6.12 4.93 3.68
C LEU A 72 -5.29 3.63 3.71
N LEU A 73 -5.14 2.94 2.57
CA LEU A 73 -4.36 1.70 2.43
C LEU A 73 -2.88 1.97 2.08
N GLN A 74 -2.40 3.19 2.31
CA GLN A 74 -1.03 3.55 1.97
C GLN A 74 -0.02 2.69 2.74
N PRO A 75 1.00 2.12 2.06
CA PRO A 75 2.13 1.46 2.70
C PRO A 75 2.80 2.40 3.70
N ARG A 76 3.07 1.92 4.93
CA ARG A 76 3.83 2.67 5.93
C ARG A 76 5.27 2.19 6.04
N ALA A 77 6.18 3.13 6.27
CA ALA A 77 7.61 2.88 6.48
C ALA A 77 7.91 2.38 7.90
N ILE A 78 7.34 1.23 8.30
CA ILE A 78 7.55 0.61 9.63
C ILE A 78 8.71 -0.40 9.62
N GLY A 79 9.06 -0.93 8.45
CA GLY A 79 10.18 -1.85 8.27
C GLY A 79 10.35 -2.26 6.81
N ALA A 80 11.45 -2.93 6.48
CA ALA A 80 11.86 -3.23 5.10
C ALA A 80 10.92 -4.20 4.32
N GLY A 81 9.88 -4.75 4.97
CA GLY A 81 8.99 -5.77 4.36
C GLY A 81 7.70 -5.24 3.75
N MET A 82 7.28 -3.99 4.02
CA MET A 82 5.96 -3.49 3.59
C MET A 82 5.79 -3.46 2.05
N GLY A 83 6.88 -3.34 1.29
CA GLY A 83 6.85 -3.41 -0.17
C GLY A 83 6.64 -4.82 -0.74
N THR A 84 6.58 -5.86 0.10
CA THR A 84 6.38 -7.24 -0.34
C THR A 84 4.89 -7.53 -0.49
N ALA A 85 4.48 -8.11 -1.62
CA ALA A 85 3.08 -8.32 -1.97
C ALA A 85 2.23 -8.99 -0.86
N PHE A 86 2.69 -10.11 -0.29
CA PHE A 86 1.90 -10.82 0.73
C PHE A 86 1.78 -10.03 2.04
N VAL A 87 2.83 -9.28 2.41
CA VAL A 87 2.83 -8.40 3.59
C VAL A 87 1.85 -7.25 3.39
N TYR A 88 1.94 -6.58 2.25
CA TYR A 88 1.02 -5.50 1.90
C TYR A 88 -0.43 -5.99 1.83
N ARG A 89 -0.70 -7.12 1.18
CA ARG A 89 -2.05 -7.66 1.05
C ARG A 89 -2.65 -8.06 2.40
N ALA A 90 -1.89 -8.66 3.30
CA ALA A 90 -2.34 -8.94 4.66
C ALA A 90 -2.68 -7.64 5.41
N HIS A 91 -1.82 -6.63 5.29
CA HIS A 91 -2.04 -5.31 5.84
C HIS A 91 -3.34 -4.67 5.32
N ALA A 92 -3.51 -4.61 4.00
CA ALA A 92 -4.69 -4.01 3.36
C ALA A 92 -5.97 -4.77 3.72
N ARG A 93 -5.93 -6.10 3.72
CA ARG A 93 -7.07 -6.96 4.07
C ARG A 93 -7.59 -6.68 5.48
N GLU A 94 -6.69 -6.60 6.46
CA GLU A 94 -7.09 -6.29 7.84
C GLU A 94 -7.75 -4.90 7.94
N LEU A 95 -7.20 -3.89 7.26
CA LEU A 95 -7.81 -2.55 7.24
C LEU A 95 -9.18 -2.54 6.54
N LEU A 96 -9.34 -3.30 5.47
CA LEU A 96 -10.61 -3.43 4.76
C LEU A 96 -11.67 -4.15 5.59
N GLU A 97 -11.31 -5.18 6.36
CA GLU A 97 -12.24 -5.80 7.32
C GLU A 97 -12.69 -4.80 8.38
N ARG A 98 -11.74 -4.02 8.91
CA ARG A 98 -12.07 -2.98 9.88
C ARG A 98 -12.98 -1.91 9.30
N ALA A 99 -12.74 -1.51 8.05
CA ALA A 99 -13.55 -0.52 7.34
C ALA A 99 -14.97 -1.05 7.09
N ALA A 100 -15.11 -2.30 6.65
CA ALA A 100 -16.41 -2.95 6.49
C ALA A 100 -17.18 -3.05 7.82
N ALA A 101 -16.47 -3.29 8.92
CA ALA A 101 -17.03 -3.34 10.27
C ALA A 101 -17.28 -1.95 10.90
N GLY A 102 -16.85 -0.85 10.27
CA GLY A 102 -16.97 0.51 10.82
C GLY A 102 -16.08 0.76 12.05
N THR A 103 -14.95 0.03 12.16
CA THR A 103 -14.01 0.13 13.28
C THR A 103 -12.80 1.03 12.95
N ASP A 104 -12.06 1.46 13.98
CA ASP A 104 -10.93 2.38 13.85
C ASP A 104 -9.79 1.78 12.98
N LEU A 105 -9.40 2.49 11.92
CA LEU A 105 -8.32 2.11 11.01
C LEU A 105 -6.94 2.57 11.48
N ARG A 106 -6.88 3.50 12.46
CA ARG A 106 -5.64 4.10 12.95
C ARG A 106 -4.71 3.10 13.65
N PRO A 107 -5.18 2.15 14.49
CA PRO A 107 -4.30 1.17 15.13
C PRO A 107 -3.51 0.36 14.10
N ALA A 108 -2.27 0.02 14.44
CA ALA A 108 -1.45 -0.80 13.56
C ALA A 108 -2.12 -2.15 13.23
N SER A 109 -1.92 -2.64 12.01
CA SER A 109 -2.30 -3.99 11.59
C SER A 109 -1.33 -5.04 12.14
N ALA A 110 -1.74 -6.30 12.19
CA ALA A 110 -0.88 -7.41 12.60
C ALA A 110 0.38 -7.51 11.73
N ALA A 111 0.25 -7.28 10.41
CA ALA A 111 1.41 -7.21 9.50
C ALA A 111 2.39 -6.09 9.90
N GLU A 112 1.88 -4.92 10.32
CA GLU A 112 2.72 -3.81 10.81
C GLU A 112 3.40 -4.16 12.14
N LEU A 113 2.71 -4.87 13.04
CA LEU A 113 3.32 -5.39 14.27
C LEU A 113 4.47 -6.37 13.96
N CYS A 114 4.27 -7.29 13.01
CA CYS A 114 5.33 -8.20 12.57
C CYS A 114 6.55 -7.44 12.06
N LEU A 115 6.37 -6.40 11.24
CA LEU A 115 7.47 -5.60 10.72
C LEU A 115 8.21 -4.84 11.85
N ALA A 116 7.48 -4.22 12.77
CA ALA A 116 8.07 -3.49 13.89
C ALA A 116 8.87 -4.43 14.83
N LEU A 117 8.32 -5.61 15.12
CA LEU A 117 8.98 -6.61 15.96
C LEU A 117 10.17 -7.27 15.24
N ALA A 118 10.06 -7.52 13.93
CA ALA A 118 11.18 -8.01 13.13
C ALA A 118 12.34 -7.00 13.14
N GLU A 119 12.06 -5.72 12.92
CA GLU A 119 13.05 -4.64 12.97
C GLU A 119 13.67 -4.50 14.37
N THR A 120 12.88 -4.69 15.43
CA THR A 120 13.38 -4.72 16.81
C THR A 120 14.31 -5.93 17.03
N SER A 121 13.98 -7.08 16.45
CA SER A 121 14.75 -8.32 16.61
C SER A 121 16.16 -8.25 16.02
N LEU A 122 16.38 -7.38 15.02
CA LEU A 122 17.70 -7.08 14.45
C LEU A 122 18.62 -6.37 15.45
N ARG A 123 18.06 -5.67 16.45
CA ARG A 123 18.84 -4.95 17.48
C ARG A 123 19.01 -5.78 18.76
N ALA A 124 17.98 -6.53 19.14
CA ALA A 124 18.01 -7.39 20.31
C ALA A 124 17.06 -8.58 20.12
N PRO A 125 17.47 -9.82 20.51
CA PRO A 125 16.58 -10.97 20.43
C PRO A 125 15.26 -10.76 21.18
N LEU A 126 14.14 -11.12 20.53
CA LEU A 126 12.84 -11.11 21.19
C LEU A 126 12.76 -12.25 22.22
N HIS A 127 12.17 -11.98 23.39
CA HIS A 127 11.98 -12.97 24.45
C HIS A 127 10.62 -12.84 25.13
N GLY A 128 10.12 -13.94 25.69
CA GLY A 128 8.92 -13.96 26.54
C GLY A 128 7.68 -13.39 25.83
N PRO A 129 6.99 -12.39 26.41
CA PRO A 129 5.80 -11.79 25.79
C PRO A 129 6.04 -11.22 24.38
N ALA A 130 7.23 -10.69 24.08
CA ALA A 130 7.52 -10.13 22.76
C ALA A 130 7.60 -11.22 21.66
N THR A 131 8.14 -12.39 21.99
CA THR A 131 8.12 -13.55 21.10
C THR A 131 6.68 -14.04 20.90
N GLY A 132 5.91 -14.13 21.99
CA GLY A 132 4.49 -14.49 21.92
C GLY A 132 3.68 -13.54 21.02
N LEU A 133 3.88 -12.22 21.17
CA LEU A 133 3.23 -11.22 20.33
C LEU A 133 3.62 -11.36 18.86
N TYR A 134 4.90 -11.57 18.56
CA TYR A 134 5.35 -11.77 17.18
C TYR A 134 4.66 -12.97 16.53
N LEU A 135 4.62 -14.11 17.23
CA LEU A 135 3.96 -15.33 16.74
C LEU A 135 2.45 -15.13 16.55
N ARG A 136 1.77 -14.47 17.50
CA ARG A 136 0.34 -14.14 17.42
C ARG A 136 0.04 -13.23 16.23
N ALA A 137 0.79 -12.13 16.11
CA ALA A 137 0.63 -11.18 15.00
C ALA A 137 0.90 -11.87 13.66
N TRP A 138 1.90 -12.74 13.60
CA TRP A 138 2.20 -13.51 12.40
C TRP A 138 1.05 -14.43 12.01
N GLN A 139 0.49 -15.20 12.95
CA GLN A 139 -0.65 -16.07 12.68
C GLN A 139 -1.86 -15.28 12.20
N ALA A 140 -2.11 -14.10 12.79
CA ALA A 140 -3.22 -13.24 12.39
C ALA A 140 -3.03 -12.63 10.99
N ALA A 141 -1.82 -12.17 10.67
CA ALA A 141 -1.52 -11.54 9.38
C ALA A 141 -1.36 -12.57 8.24
N PHE A 142 -0.77 -13.72 8.54
CA PHE A 142 -0.31 -14.69 7.54
C PHE A 142 -0.77 -16.12 7.87
N PRO A 143 -2.08 -16.38 7.95
CA PRO A 143 -2.59 -17.71 8.31
C PRO A 143 -2.11 -18.81 7.35
N ASP A 144 -1.86 -18.46 6.08
CA ASP A 144 -1.41 -19.38 5.03
C ASP A 144 0.13 -19.50 4.93
N HIS A 145 0.89 -18.78 5.76
CA HIS A 145 2.36 -18.81 5.77
C HIS A 145 2.89 -19.23 7.14
N PRO A 146 2.83 -20.50 7.54
CA PRO A 146 3.39 -20.92 8.82
C PRO A 146 4.91 -20.68 8.85
N LEU A 147 5.42 -20.08 9.93
CA LEU A 147 6.85 -19.75 10.12
C LEU A 147 7.78 -21.01 10.09
N THR A 148 7.26 -22.21 10.37
CA THR A 148 7.87 -23.57 10.34
C THR A 148 6.78 -24.64 10.52
N ALA A 149 7.10 -25.92 10.26
CA ALA A 149 6.18 -27.07 10.35
C ALA A 149 5.61 -27.40 11.75
N GLY A 150 5.91 -26.63 12.82
CA GLY A 150 5.51 -26.93 14.21
C GLY A 150 4.86 -25.78 15.00
N HIS A 151 4.35 -24.73 14.34
CA HIS A 151 3.98 -23.45 14.97
C HIS A 151 2.87 -23.45 16.02
N THR A 152 2.05 -24.49 16.08
CA THR A 152 1.00 -24.61 17.10
C THR A 152 1.58 -24.88 18.49
N GLY A 153 2.71 -25.61 18.59
CA GLY A 153 3.34 -25.94 19.87
C GLY A 153 3.91 -24.71 20.59
N PRO A 154 4.83 -23.93 19.97
CA PRO A 154 5.43 -22.77 20.59
C PRO A 154 4.41 -21.69 20.96
N LEU A 155 3.49 -21.32 20.05
CA LEU A 155 2.52 -20.27 20.32
C LEU A 155 1.59 -20.64 21.49
N ALA A 156 1.08 -21.87 21.55
CA ALA A 156 0.23 -22.31 22.65
C ALA A 156 0.95 -22.19 24.01
N SER A 157 2.24 -22.52 24.07
CA SER A 157 3.05 -22.36 25.28
C SER A 157 3.22 -20.89 25.67
N TYR A 158 3.50 -19.99 24.71
CA TYR A 158 3.62 -18.55 25.00
C TYR A 158 2.28 -17.95 25.46
N GLU A 159 1.17 -18.31 24.81
CA GLU A 159 -0.16 -17.89 25.20
C GLU A 159 -0.51 -18.33 26.63
N GLN A 160 -0.22 -19.58 26.98
CA GLN A 160 -0.49 -20.08 28.34
C GLN A 160 0.33 -19.34 29.41
N LEU A 161 1.59 -19.01 29.12
CA LEU A 161 2.51 -18.41 30.09
C LEU A 161 2.37 -16.88 30.20
N TYR A 162 2.04 -16.21 29.09
CA TYR A 162 2.21 -14.76 28.97
C TYR A 162 0.98 -14.00 28.46
N ARG A 163 -0.18 -14.63 28.20
CA ARG A 163 -1.34 -13.97 27.57
C ARG A 163 -1.63 -12.55 28.09
N PRO A 164 -1.79 -12.28 29.40
CA PRO A 164 -2.09 -10.92 29.87
C PRO A 164 -1.04 -9.89 29.42
N ARG A 165 0.23 -10.27 29.46
CA ARG A 165 1.37 -9.42 29.06
C ARG A 165 1.46 -9.29 27.54
N ILE A 166 1.07 -10.32 26.79
CA ILE A 166 0.97 -10.25 25.33
C ILE A 166 -0.15 -9.28 24.94
N ASP A 167 -1.32 -9.36 25.60
CA ASP A 167 -2.46 -8.48 25.35
C ASP A 167 -2.12 -7.00 25.66
N GLU A 168 -1.47 -6.75 26.81
CA GLU A 168 -0.97 -5.42 27.18
C GLU A 168 0.04 -4.88 26.16
N LEU A 169 1.02 -5.71 25.76
CA LEU A 169 2.03 -5.33 24.79
C LEU A 169 1.42 -5.07 23.41
N GLU A 170 0.45 -5.89 22.98
CA GLU A 170 -0.25 -5.69 21.72
C GLU A 170 -1.01 -4.36 21.71
N ALA A 171 -1.74 -4.06 22.78
CA ALA A 171 -2.49 -2.82 22.91
C ALA A 171 -1.56 -1.60 22.89
N ASP A 172 -0.45 -1.64 23.64
CA ASP A 172 0.56 -0.59 23.67
C ASP A 172 1.22 -0.40 22.30
N LEU A 173 1.66 -1.48 21.64
CA LEU A 173 2.32 -1.37 20.33
C LEU A 173 1.36 -0.88 19.24
N ARG A 174 0.12 -1.38 19.22
CA ARG A 174 -0.92 -0.88 18.29
C ARG A 174 -1.23 0.59 18.53
N HIS A 175 -1.19 1.05 19.79
CA HIS A 175 -1.38 2.45 20.16
C HIS A 175 -0.20 3.33 19.73
N ARG A 176 1.04 2.92 20.00
CA ARG A 176 2.26 3.67 19.64
C ARG A 176 2.45 3.76 18.13
N LEU A 177 2.08 2.70 17.41
CA LEU A 177 2.20 2.62 15.96
C LEU A 177 0.94 3.12 15.24
N ARG A 178 0.06 3.87 15.89
CA ARG A 178 -1.12 4.45 15.24
C ARG A 178 -0.72 5.34 14.07
N ASP A 179 -1.52 5.28 13.01
CA ASP A 179 -1.47 6.24 11.92
C ASP A 179 -2.63 7.22 12.04
N PRO A 180 -2.39 8.50 12.43
CA PRO A 180 -3.46 9.48 12.48
C PRO A 180 -4.06 9.82 11.10
N GLY A 181 -3.32 9.54 10.01
CA GLY A 181 -3.79 9.74 8.63
C GLY A 181 -4.80 8.68 8.15
N ARG A 182 -4.93 7.55 8.86
CA ARG A 182 -5.94 6.51 8.56
C ARG A 182 -7.30 6.86 9.15
N GLN A 183 -7.81 8.02 8.78
CA GLN A 183 -9.14 8.46 9.12
C GLN A 183 -9.82 8.95 7.85
N ALA A 184 -11.01 8.41 7.57
CA ALA A 184 -11.82 8.94 6.49
C ALA A 184 -12.17 10.39 6.83
N GLY A 185 -11.74 11.32 5.96
CA GLY A 185 -12.25 12.68 5.96
C GLY A 185 -13.62 12.74 5.29
N ASP A 186 -14.01 13.94 4.87
CA ASP A 186 -15.21 14.12 4.05
C ASP A 186 -15.04 13.38 2.71
N ILE A 187 -15.89 12.40 2.47
CA ILE A 187 -15.90 11.67 1.20
C ILE A 187 -16.64 12.54 0.18
N ASP A 188 -15.91 13.03 -0.81
CA ASP A 188 -16.49 13.69 -1.97
C ASP A 188 -16.56 12.70 -3.14
N CYS A 189 -17.77 12.27 -3.49
CA CYS A 189 -18.00 11.31 -4.56
C CYS A 189 -18.92 11.89 -5.64
N ALA A 190 -18.51 11.81 -6.90
CA ALA A 190 -19.30 12.22 -8.06
C ALA A 190 -20.26 11.11 -8.56
N GLY A 191 -20.51 10.06 -7.75
CA GLY A 191 -21.30 8.89 -8.16
C GLY A 191 -20.62 8.05 -9.25
N ARG A 192 -19.27 8.05 -9.30
CA ARG A 192 -18.49 7.30 -10.27
C ARG A 192 -17.34 6.54 -9.61
N HIS A 193 -17.31 5.23 -9.79
CA HIS A 193 -16.21 4.37 -9.36
C HIS A 193 -15.50 3.81 -10.60
N HIS A 194 -14.18 4.01 -10.71
CA HIS A 194 -13.38 3.64 -11.90
C HIS A 194 -13.99 4.11 -13.24
N GLY A 195 -14.59 5.30 -13.27
CA GLY A 195 -15.23 5.87 -14.47
C GLY A 195 -16.68 5.41 -14.72
N HIS A 196 -17.12 4.31 -14.09
CA HIS A 196 -18.49 3.80 -14.21
C HIS A 196 -19.43 4.52 -13.24
N ARG A 197 -20.64 4.86 -13.70
CA ARG A 197 -21.69 5.39 -12.82
C ARG A 197 -22.14 4.30 -11.84
N VAL A 198 -22.21 4.64 -10.57
CA VAL A 198 -22.65 3.77 -9.49
C VAL A 198 -23.59 4.51 -8.55
N ALA A 199 -24.50 3.79 -7.90
CA ALA A 199 -25.33 4.33 -6.83
C ALA A 199 -24.54 4.35 -5.51
N CYS A 200 -23.56 5.25 -5.41
CA CYS A 200 -22.73 5.39 -4.23
C CYS A 200 -23.45 6.20 -3.14
N ARG A 201 -23.48 5.69 -1.90
CA ARG A 201 -24.11 6.36 -0.75
C ARG A 201 -23.50 7.73 -0.41
N TYR A 202 -22.27 7.99 -0.86
CA TYR A 202 -21.55 9.24 -0.63
C TYR A 202 -21.64 10.21 -1.81
N ALA A 203 -22.38 9.86 -2.86
CA ALA A 203 -22.56 10.74 -4.01
C ALA A 203 -23.34 11.99 -3.59
N ARG A 204 -22.76 13.18 -3.82
CA ARG A 204 -23.49 14.44 -3.65
C ARG A 204 -24.46 14.61 -4.82
N HIS A 205 -25.74 14.86 -4.51
CA HIS A 205 -26.79 15.16 -5.49
C HIS A 205 -26.80 16.63 -5.87
#